data_AF-A0AAV9KNG2-F1
#
_entry.id   AF-A0AAV9KNG2-F1
#
_cell.length_a   1.000
_cell.length_b   1.000
_cell.length_c   1.000
_cell.angle_alpha   90.00
_cell.angle_beta   90.00
_cell.angle_gamma   90.00
#
_symmetry.space_group_name_H-M   'P 1'
#
loop_
_entity.id
_entity.type
_entity.pdbx_description
1 polymer ?
#
loop_
_entity_poly.entity_id
_entity_poly.type
_entity_poly.pdbx_seq_one_letter_code
_entity_poly.pdbx_strand_id
1 'polypeptide(L)'
;MDRFPKFDMVVKAPALLKMWYNDLNTFHKRDLNKYVGSLTELINMVGWPELVEVLTGYWDNERMEIRDGIDIVGRGLERRVRKQESILIPNKPTLEDITNWLGLRKDYAYWVEGSSISFRDLYVRFGHASFYVNYNQEFKVTFKEWDEIRPLAFTIALLGTMVFPQGLSLSINTRVVMLAHTLFHGHLNQGQVKYYPIAPVILSDMYRALGRCKEGHRYFQGCNLLLQWWILSHLAKGHGTQQLHTLDNNNSLKGLNDVLFWADLENRKTRGRWAQIFSELRESDIQWMFDRFISKDVIVRGHRQLVLPLPGI
;
A
#
# COMPACT_ATOMS: atom_id res chain seq x y z
N MET A 1 6.64 11.98 28.91
CA MET A 1 6.13 11.95 27.52
C MET A 1 5.98 10.50 27.12
N ASP A 2 4.85 10.09 26.53
CA ASP A 2 4.66 8.71 26.04
C ASP A 2 5.78 8.37 25.04
N ARG A 3 6.48 7.25 25.25
CA ARG A 3 7.65 6.83 24.47
C ARG A 3 7.36 6.62 22.98
N PHE A 4 6.08 6.45 22.62
CA PHE A 4 5.63 6.14 21.27
C PHE A 4 4.54 7.13 20.82
N PRO A 5 4.62 7.64 19.58
CA PRO A 5 3.61 8.55 19.03
C PRO A 5 2.26 7.83 18.91
N LYS A 6 1.17 8.58 19.08
CA LYS A 6 -0.21 8.12 18.82
C LYS A 6 -0.77 8.85 17.62
N PHE A 7 -1.33 8.09 16.68
CA PHE A 7 -1.89 8.62 15.44
C PHE A 7 -2.93 7.65 14.87
N ASP A 8 -3.86 8.20 14.11
CA ASP A 8 -4.86 7.45 13.38
C ASP A 8 -4.25 6.77 12.14
N MET A 9 -4.83 5.65 11.72
CA MET A 9 -4.40 4.93 10.51
C MET A 9 -5.52 4.02 10.01
N VAL A 10 -5.28 3.31 8.89
CA VAL A 10 -6.23 2.34 8.37
C VAL A 10 -6.22 1.08 9.23
N VAL A 11 -7.32 0.82 9.94
CA VAL A 11 -7.46 -0.41 10.76
C VAL A 11 -8.19 -1.51 9.99
N LYS A 12 -9.18 -1.17 9.18
CA LYS A 12 -9.94 -2.12 8.35
C LYS A 12 -10.36 -1.44 7.06
N ALA A 13 -10.60 -2.23 6.02
CA ALA A 13 -11.17 -1.70 4.80
C ALA A 13 -12.59 -1.16 5.01
N PRO A 14 -12.96 -0.05 4.35
CA PRO A 14 -14.34 0.41 4.30
C PRO A 14 -15.28 -0.70 3.82
N ALA A 15 -16.44 -0.85 4.45
CA ALA A 15 -17.40 -1.91 4.09
C ALA A 15 -17.80 -1.86 2.60
N LEU A 16 -18.00 -0.65 2.05
CA LEU A 16 -18.32 -0.45 0.65
C LEU A 16 -17.21 -0.94 -0.30
N LEU A 17 -15.94 -0.90 0.12
CA LEU A 17 -14.83 -1.40 -0.70
C LEU A 17 -14.88 -2.93 -0.80
N LYS A 18 -15.23 -3.61 0.30
CA LYS A 18 -15.44 -5.07 0.32
C LYS A 18 -16.66 -5.47 -0.53
N MET A 19 -17.76 -4.74 -0.39
CA MET A 19 -18.96 -4.96 -1.21
C MET A 19 -18.64 -4.81 -2.68
N TRP A 20 -17.96 -3.71 -3.07
CA TRP A 20 -17.54 -3.50 -4.45
C TRP A 20 -16.68 -4.65 -4.97
N TYR A 21 -15.66 -5.09 -4.22
CA TYR A 21 -14.84 -6.23 -4.64
C TYR A 21 -15.66 -7.51 -4.88
N ASN A 22 -16.68 -7.75 -4.04
CA ASN A 22 -17.57 -8.91 -4.18
C ASN A 22 -18.46 -8.80 -5.43
N ASP A 23 -18.90 -7.59 -5.78
CA ASP A 23 -19.73 -7.28 -6.96
C ASP A 23 -18.95 -7.28 -8.29
N LEU A 24 -17.62 -7.45 -8.25
CA LEU A 24 -16.80 -7.65 -9.45
C LEU A 24 -16.89 -9.10 -9.93
N ASN A 25 -17.13 -9.26 -11.24
CA ASN A 25 -17.17 -10.56 -11.90
C ASN A 25 -15.77 -11.19 -12.03
N THR A 26 -15.71 -12.42 -12.53
CA THR A 26 -14.46 -13.18 -12.69
C THR A 26 -13.46 -12.48 -13.62
N PHE A 27 -13.92 -11.82 -14.68
CA PHE A 27 -13.05 -11.10 -15.61
C PHE A 27 -12.43 -9.87 -14.95
N HIS A 28 -13.22 -9.09 -14.22
CA HIS A 28 -12.73 -7.95 -13.44
C HIS A 28 -11.67 -8.38 -12.42
N LYS A 29 -11.92 -9.46 -11.66
CA LYS A 29 -10.97 -9.98 -10.68
C LYS A 29 -9.68 -10.48 -11.33
N ARG A 30 -9.75 -11.03 -12.54
CA ARG A 30 -8.56 -11.41 -13.33
C ARG A 30 -7.74 -10.17 -13.71
N ASP A 31 -8.38 -9.09 -14.13
CA ASP A 31 -7.69 -7.84 -14.46
C ASP A 31 -7.06 -7.21 -13.22
N LEU A 32 -7.76 -7.20 -12.09
CA LEU A 32 -7.19 -6.77 -10.81
C LEU A 32 -5.95 -7.60 -10.44
N ASN A 33 -6.02 -8.92 -10.55
CA ASN A 33 -4.87 -9.77 -10.27
C ASN A 33 -3.69 -9.48 -11.21
N LYS A 34 -3.96 -9.16 -12.47
CA LYS A 34 -2.92 -8.83 -13.46
C LYS A 34 -2.22 -7.49 -13.14
N TYR A 35 -2.98 -6.44 -12.82
CA TYR A 35 -2.45 -5.09 -12.71
C TYR A 35 -2.09 -4.65 -11.29
N VAL A 36 -2.77 -5.23 -10.30
CA VAL A 36 -2.70 -4.83 -8.88
C VAL A 36 -2.21 -5.98 -8.00
N GLY A 37 -2.33 -7.22 -8.48
CA GLY A 37 -1.83 -8.42 -7.81
C GLY A 37 -2.42 -8.59 -6.40
N SER A 38 -1.56 -9.00 -5.48
CA SER A 38 -1.96 -9.31 -4.10
C SER A 38 -2.36 -8.08 -3.27
N LEU A 39 -2.21 -6.84 -3.76
CA LEU A 39 -2.68 -5.64 -3.03
C LEU A 39 -4.19 -5.67 -2.76
N THR A 40 -4.96 -6.43 -3.55
CA THR A 40 -6.38 -6.66 -3.30
C THR A 40 -6.65 -7.33 -1.94
N GLU A 41 -5.72 -8.13 -1.43
CA GLU A 41 -5.83 -8.80 -0.13
C GLU A 41 -5.82 -7.83 1.07
N LEU A 42 -5.37 -6.59 0.87
CA LEU A 42 -5.44 -5.56 1.91
C LEU A 42 -6.87 -5.34 2.42
N ILE A 43 -7.89 -5.62 1.60
CA ILE A 43 -9.28 -5.49 2.05
C ILE A 43 -9.62 -6.46 3.19
N ASN A 44 -8.90 -7.59 3.27
CA ASN A 44 -9.13 -8.65 4.25
C ASN A 44 -8.27 -8.49 5.52
N MET A 45 -7.30 -7.57 5.50
CA MET A 45 -6.39 -7.36 6.62
C MET A 45 -7.00 -6.53 7.75
N VAL A 46 -6.46 -6.75 8.96
CA VAL A 46 -6.76 -5.95 10.15
C VAL A 46 -5.47 -5.30 10.65
N GLY A 47 -5.48 -3.97 10.69
CA GLY A 47 -4.39 -3.14 11.19
C GLY A 47 -4.25 -3.23 12.70
N TRP A 48 -3.01 -3.20 13.18
CA TRP A 48 -2.61 -3.27 14.58
C TRP A 48 -1.92 -1.93 14.94
N PRO A 49 -2.70 -0.91 15.35
CA PRO A 49 -2.17 0.42 15.63
C PRO A 49 -0.97 0.42 16.56
N GLU A 50 -1.03 -0.36 17.64
CA GLU A 50 0.01 -0.44 18.65
C GLU A 50 1.35 -0.91 18.09
N LEU A 51 1.34 -1.81 17.10
CA LEU A 51 2.55 -2.26 16.42
C LEU A 51 3.15 -1.11 15.60
N VAL A 52 2.33 -0.44 14.79
CA VAL A 52 2.79 0.64 13.90
C VAL A 52 3.25 1.86 14.69
N GLU A 53 2.60 2.19 15.81
CA GLU A 53 3.03 3.25 16.74
C GLU A 53 4.40 2.94 17.35
N VAL A 54 4.61 1.70 17.81
CA VAL A 54 5.91 1.28 18.37
C VAL A 54 6.99 1.34 17.30
N LEU A 55 6.73 0.77 16.12
CA LEU A 55 7.62 0.84 14.96
C LEU A 55 8.02 2.28 14.61
N THR A 56 7.06 3.20 14.67
CA THR A 56 7.30 4.63 14.39
C THR A 56 8.19 5.28 15.44
N GLY A 57 8.09 4.89 16.71
CA GLY A 57 9.02 5.37 17.74
C GLY A 57 10.47 4.91 17.50
N TYR A 58 10.63 3.73 16.91
CA TYR A 58 11.92 3.19 16.51
C TYR A 58 12.41 3.72 15.16
N TRP A 59 11.56 4.27 14.29
CA TRP A 59 11.97 4.84 13.00
C TRP A 59 13.06 5.93 13.13
N ASP A 60 14.08 5.92 12.28
CA ASP A 60 15.16 6.89 12.19
C ASP A 60 15.01 7.71 10.89
N ASN A 61 14.68 9.00 11.04
CA ASN A 61 14.46 9.92 9.92
C ASN A 61 15.73 10.19 9.11
N GLU A 62 16.91 10.11 9.74
CA GLU A 62 18.18 10.40 9.06
C GLU A 62 18.66 9.22 8.23
N ARG A 63 18.34 8.00 8.68
CA ARG A 63 18.76 6.75 8.03
C ARG A 63 17.69 6.11 7.16
N MET A 64 16.42 6.52 7.33
CA MET A 64 15.26 5.89 6.71
C MET A 64 15.12 4.41 7.09
N GLU A 65 15.30 4.12 8.38
CA GLU A 65 15.35 2.74 8.91
C GLU A 65 14.63 2.61 10.25
N ILE A 66 14.19 1.41 10.62
CA ILE A 66 13.64 1.14 11.96
C ILE A 66 14.81 0.83 12.89
N ARG A 67 15.11 1.75 13.80
CA ARG A 67 16.26 1.73 14.72
C ARG A 67 16.02 0.76 15.87
N ASP A 68 17.02 -0.04 16.20
CA ASP A 68 17.28 -0.45 17.58
C ASP A 68 18.79 -0.36 17.77
N GLY A 69 19.25 0.52 18.67
CA GLY A 69 20.66 0.71 19.07
C GLY A 69 21.77 0.79 17.98
N ILE A 70 22.43 1.95 17.91
CA ILE A 70 23.80 2.19 17.39
C ILE A 70 23.91 2.60 15.88
N ASP A 71 25.08 3.15 15.58
CA ASP A 71 25.56 3.91 14.43
C ASP A 71 25.92 3.17 13.12
N ILE A 72 25.40 3.76 12.04
CA ILE A 72 25.77 3.68 10.61
C ILE A 72 24.92 2.69 9.79
N VAL A 73 23.83 3.22 9.23
CA VAL A 73 23.49 3.00 7.82
C VAL A 73 23.04 4.34 7.21
N GLY A 74 24.04 5.08 6.75
CA GLY A 74 23.88 6.20 5.83
C GLY A 74 24.85 6.11 4.66
N ARG A 75 25.58 4.98 4.53
CA ARG A 75 26.66 4.81 3.55
C ARG A 75 26.45 3.61 2.62
N GLY A 76 25.19 3.35 2.25
CA GLY A 76 24.82 2.35 1.24
C GLY A 76 24.03 2.91 0.05
N LEU A 77 23.57 4.18 0.11
CA LEU A 77 22.86 4.82 -1.00
C LEU A 77 23.78 5.34 -2.11
N GLU A 78 25.09 5.15 -1.98
CA GLU A 78 26.04 5.47 -3.05
C GLU A 78 26.28 4.24 -3.92
N ARG A 79 25.85 4.35 -5.19
CA ARG A 79 26.09 3.45 -6.33
C ARG A 79 25.02 2.40 -6.62
N ARG A 80 23.85 2.89 -7.03
CA ARG A 80 23.28 2.64 -8.38
C ARG A 80 22.06 3.56 -8.52
N VAL A 81 22.30 4.80 -8.93
CA VAL A 81 21.22 5.65 -9.46
C VAL A 81 20.73 4.94 -10.72
N ARG A 82 19.71 4.09 -10.61
CA ARG A 82 18.91 3.70 -11.77
C ARG A 82 18.46 5.01 -12.39
N LYS A 83 18.58 5.14 -13.71
CA LYS A 83 18.07 6.31 -14.43
C LYS A 83 16.65 6.60 -13.94
N GLN A 84 16.39 7.87 -13.67
CA GLN A 84 15.09 8.41 -13.24
C GLN A 84 13.93 7.95 -14.15
N GLU A 85 14.26 7.50 -15.36
CA GLU A 85 13.40 6.81 -16.34
C GLU A 85 12.66 5.55 -15.84
N SER A 86 13.02 4.99 -14.68
CA SER A 86 12.45 3.74 -14.13
C SER A 86 11.43 3.94 -12.99
N ILE A 87 11.23 5.16 -12.52
CA ILE A 87 10.29 5.49 -11.42
C ILE A 87 9.22 6.43 -11.95
N LEU A 88 7.95 6.11 -11.67
CA LEU A 88 6.84 6.99 -11.96
C LEU A 88 6.67 8.01 -10.83
N ILE A 89 6.78 9.29 -11.15
CA ILE A 89 6.35 10.38 -10.27
C ILE A 89 4.95 10.80 -10.73
N PRO A 90 3.88 10.47 -10.00
CA PRO A 90 2.53 10.73 -10.45
C PRO A 90 2.23 12.22 -10.43
N ASN A 91 2.10 12.80 -11.63
CA ASN A 91 1.61 14.16 -11.78
C ASN A 91 0.09 14.21 -11.51
N LYS A 92 -0.39 15.39 -11.12
CA LYS A 92 -1.82 15.62 -10.94
C LYS A 92 -2.49 15.56 -12.33
N PRO A 93 -3.41 14.61 -12.59
CA PRO A 93 -4.14 14.58 -13.85
C PRO A 93 -5.07 15.78 -13.98
N THR A 94 -5.34 16.21 -15.21
CA THR A 94 -6.36 17.23 -15.49
C THR A 94 -7.77 16.67 -15.31
N LEU A 95 -8.78 17.53 -15.18
CA LEU A 95 -10.17 17.07 -15.17
C LEU A 95 -10.51 16.32 -16.47
N GLU A 96 -10.00 16.80 -17.60
CA GLU A 96 -10.18 16.16 -18.90
C GLU A 96 -9.61 14.74 -18.92
N ASP A 97 -8.38 14.55 -18.42
CA ASP A 97 -7.77 13.23 -18.28
C ASP A 97 -8.67 12.28 -17.47
N ILE A 98 -9.10 12.71 -16.28
CA ILE A 98 -9.92 11.85 -15.40
C ILE A 98 -11.26 11.51 -16.06
N THR A 99 -11.93 12.49 -16.67
CA THR A 99 -13.21 12.24 -17.35
C THR A 99 -13.06 11.32 -18.55
N ASN A 100 -11.93 11.40 -19.28
CA ASN A 100 -11.63 10.50 -20.38
C ASN A 100 -11.37 9.08 -19.87
N TRP A 101 -10.54 8.92 -18.85
CA TRP A 101 -10.19 7.61 -18.29
C TRP A 101 -11.35 6.90 -17.59
N LEU A 102 -12.28 7.66 -17.01
CA LEU A 102 -13.45 7.12 -16.32
C LEU A 102 -14.73 7.12 -17.18
N GLY A 103 -14.65 7.53 -18.45
CA GLY A 103 -15.80 7.54 -19.36
C GLY A 103 -16.91 8.52 -18.96
N LEU A 104 -16.57 9.60 -18.24
CA LEU A 104 -17.51 10.60 -17.72
C LEU A 104 -17.77 11.72 -18.72
N ARG A 105 -18.97 12.29 -18.65
CA ARG A 105 -19.28 13.59 -19.25
C ARG A 105 -18.77 14.71 -18.35
N LYS A 106 -18.13 15.72 -18.95
CA LYS A 106 -17.54 16.85 -18.21
C LYS A 106 -18.58 17.59 -17.36
N ASP A 107 -19.78 17.74 -17.91
CA ASP A 107 -20.95 18.40 -17.30
C ASP A 107 -21.38 17.75 -15.96
N TYR A 108 -21.00 16.48 -15.73
CA TYR A 108 -21.37 15.69 -14.56
C TYR A 108 -20.17 15.32 -13.67
N ALA A 109 -18.97 15.85 -13.97
CA ALA A 109 -17.73 15.50 -13.26
C ALA A 109 -17.39 16.45 -12.09
N TYR A 110 -18.39 17.17 -11.55
CA TYR A 110 -18.21 18.14 -10.44
C TYR A 110 -17.58 17.51 -9.19
N TRP A 111 -17.82 16.22 -8.94
CA TRP A 111 -17.27 15.47 -7.81
C TRP A 111 -15.79 15.09 -7.97
N VAL A 112 -15.22 15.36 -9.15
CA VAL A 112 -13.80 15.19 -9.49
C VAL A 112 -13.06 16.54 -9.44
N GLU A 113 -13.76 17.65 -9.24
CA GLU A 113 -13.15 18.97 -9.19
C GLU A 113 -12.22 19.13 -7.97
N GLY A 114 -10.99 19.59 -8.24
CA GLY A 114 -10.00 19.86 -7.20
C GLY A 114 -8.82 18.88 -7.20
N SER A 115 -8.31 18.55 -6.02
CA SER A 115 -7.17 17.62 -5.82
C SER A 115 -7.57 16.30 -5.19
N SER A 116 -8.87 16.07 -5.02
CA SER A 116 -9.38 14.87 -4.37
C SER A 116 -10.75 14.46 -4.85
N ILE A 117 -11.00 13.15 -4.78
CA ILE A 117 -12.25 12.49 -5.14
C ILE A 117 -12.81 11.81 -3.88
N SER A 118 -14.10 11.96 -3.63
CA SER A 118 -14.78 11.24 -2.55
C SER A 118 -14.90 9.75 -2.89
N PHE A 119 -14.46 8.87 -1.98
CA PHE A 119 -14.61 7.42 -2.16
C PHE A 119 -16.09 7.01 -2.36
N ARG A 120 -17.01 7.68 -1.64
CA ARG A 120 -18.44 7.39 -1.75
C ARG A 120 -18.98 7.74 -3.14
N ASP A 121 -18.56 8.88 -3.68
CA ASP A 121 -18.95 9.31 -5.02
C ASP A 121 -18.45 8.36 -6.09
N LEU A 122 -17.22 7.87 -5.95
CA LEU A 122 -16.66 6.86 -6.83
C LEU A 122 -17.42 5.52 -6.73
N TYR A 123 -17.73 5.07 -5.50
CA TYR A 123 -18.47 3.83 -5.26
C TYR A 123 -19.89 3.87 -5.86
N VAL A 124 -20.63 4.97 -5.67
CA VAL A 124 -22.01 5.10 -6.18
C VAL A 124 -22.06 5.05 -7.71
N ARG A 125 -20.94 5.30 -8.41
CA ARG A 125 -20.86 5.34 -9.88
C ARG A 125 -20.32 4.07 -10.52
N PHE A 126 -19.49 3.31 -9.81
CA PHE A 126 -18.81 2.13 -10.37
C PHE A 126 -18.95 0.85 -9.52
N GLY A 127 -19.46 0.99 -8.29
CA GLY A 127 -19.52 -0.06 -7.27
C GLY A 127 -20.33 -1.27 -7.69
N HIS A 128 -21.55 -1.03 -8.16
CA HIS A 128 -22.52 -2.06 -8.49
C HIS A 128 -23.05 -1.88 -9.91
N ALA A 129 -23.36 -3.00 -10.61
CA ALA A 129 -23.81 -2.98 -12.00
C ALA A 129 -25.12 -2.17 -12.20
N SER A 130 -26.02 -2.16 -11.21
CA SER A 130 -27.25 -1.37 -11.28
C SER A 130 -27.01 0.15 -11.27
N PHE A 131 -25.84 0.62 -10.82
CA PHE A 131 -25.55 2.05 -10.77
C PHE A 131 -25.38 2.68 -12.14
N TYR A 132 -24.92 1.95 -13.15
CA TYR A 132 -24.92 2.49 -14.51
C TYR A 132 -26.34 2.87 -14.96
N VAL A 133 -27.35 2.06 -14.66
CA VAL A 133 -28.74 2.36 -15.05
C VAL A 133 -29.22 3.65 -14.39
N ASN A 134 -28.85 3.87 -13.13
CA ASN A 134 -29.27 5.03 -12.36
C ASN A 134 -28.50 6.31 -12.72
N TYR A 135 -27.26 6.19 -13.21
CA TYR A 135 -26.36 7.31 -13.49
C TYR A 135 -25.90 7.38 -14.95
N ASN A 136 -26.60 6.72 -15.89
CA ASN A 136 -26.16 6.62 -17.29
C ASN A 136 -25.92 7.99 -17.95
N GLN A 137 -26.68 9.01 -17.54
CA GLN A 137 -26.55 10.38 -18.06
C GLN A 137 -25.21 11.03 -17.70
N GLU A 138 -24.52 10.53 -16.67
CA GLU A 138 -23.19 11.02 -16.26
C GLU A 138 -22.07 10.43 -17.13
N PHE A 139 -22.34 9.34 -17.87
CA PHE A 139 -21.35 8.65 -18.69
C PHE A 139 -21.49 9.00 -20.17
N LYS A 140 -20.36 9.06 -20.87
CA LYS A 140 -20.31 9.20 -22.35
C LYS A 140 -20.02 7.87 -23.05
N VAL A 141 -19.89 6.79 -22.28
CA VAL A 141 -19.56 5.44 -22.73
C VAL A 141 -20.74 4.51 -22.58
N THR A 142 -20.77 3.44 -23.37
CA THR A 142 -21.78 2.38 -23.29
C THR A 142 -21.66 1.58 -21.99
N PHE A 143 -22.71 0.81 -21.63
CA PHE A 143 -22.65 -0.08 -20.47
C PHE A 143 -21.45 -1.05 -20.52
N LYS A 144 -21.15 -1.57 -21.72
CA LYS A 144 -20.04 -2.51 -21.91
C LYS A 144 -18.69 -1.85 -21.60
N GLU A 145 -18.44 -0.68 -22.16
CA GLU A 145 -17.21 0.10 -21.91
C GLU A 145 -17.13 0.55 -20.45
N TRP A 146 -18.26 0.94 -19.85
CA TRP A 146 -18.32 1.27 -18.43
C TRP A 146 -17.97 0.07 -17.53
N ASP A 147 -18.47 -1.12 -17.85
CA ASP A 147 -18.17 -2.34 -17.09
C ASP A 147 -16.66 -2.67 -17.17
N GLU A 148 -16.05 -2.50 -18.35
CA GLU A 148 -14.60 -2.61 -18.57
C GLU A 148 -13.76 -1.59 -17.76
N ILE A 149 -14.33 -0.42 -17.41
CA ILE A 149 -13.68 0.60 -16.58
C ILE A 149 -13.75 0.26 -15.07
N ARG A 150 -14.68 -0.57 -14.62
CA ARG A 150 -14.89 -0.86 -13.20
C ARG A 150 -13.64 -1.37 -12.46
N PRO A 151 -12.78 -2.25 -13.04
CA PRO A 151 -11.53 -2.66 -12.38
C PRO A 151 -10.57 -1.49 -12.13
N LEU A 152 -10.48 -0.54 -13.06
CA LEU A 152 -9.68 0.68 -12.89
C LEU A 152 -10.25 1.54 -11.76
N ALA A 153 -11.57 1.79 -11.77
CA ALA A 153 -12.24 2.55 -10.73
C ALA A 153 -12.09 1.90 -9.34
N PHE A 154 -12.21 0.57 -9.25
CA PHE A 154 -11.95 -0.18 -8.02
C PHE A 154 -10.51 -0.01 -7.55
N THR A 155 -9.54 -0.06 -8.48
CA THR A 155 -8.12 0.13 -8.17
C THR A 155 -7.85 1.53 -7.59
N ILE A 156 -8.49 2.57 -8.14
CA ILE A 156 -8.42 3.93 -7.59
C ILE A 156 -8.92 3.95 -6.14
N ALA A 157 -10.06 3.31 -5.87
CA ALA A 157 -10.64 3.21 -4.54
C ALA A 157 -9.73 2.43 -3.57
N LEU A 158 -9.24 1.26 -3.98
CA LEU A 158 -8.34 0.43 -3.19
C LEU A 158 -7.06 1.19 -2.83
N LEU A 159 -6.38 1.77 -3.82
CA LEU A 159 -5.14 2.51 -3.60
C LEU A 159 -5.38 3.75 -2.74
N GLY A 160 -6.44 4.52 -3.02
CA GLY A 160 -6.71 5.78 -2.33
C GLY A 160 -7.18 5.63 -0.89
N THR A 161 -7.76 4.48 -0.53
CA THR A 161 -8.27 4.23 0.83
C THR A 161 -7.38 3.32 1.66
N MET A 162 -6.62 2.40 1.04
CA MET A 162 -5.83 1.39 1.74
C MET A 162 -4.32 1.57 1.59
N VAL A 163 -3.84 2.17 0.48
CA VAL A 163 -2.41 2.26 0.16
C VAL A 163 -1.85 3.67 0.37
N PHE A 164 -2.59 4.70 -0.05
CA PHE A 164 -2.24 6.12 0.06
C PHE A 164 -3.31 6.94 0.79
N PRO A 165 -3.76 6.51 1.99
CA PRO A 165 -4.86 7.15 2.68
C PRO A 165 -4.53 8.60 3.05
N GLN A 166 -5.46 9.53 2.81
CA GLN A 166 -5.24 10.94 3.14
C GLN A 166 -5.75 11.33 4.53
N GLY A 167 -6.51 10.46 5.19
CA GLY A 167 -7.14 10.70 6.48
C GLY A 167 -8.46 9.93 6.61
N LEU A 168 -9.20 10.20 7.69
CA LEU A 168 -10.48 9.55 8.00
C LEU A 168 -11.62 9.88 7.02
N SER A 169 -11.49 10.94 6.22
CA SER A 169 -12.53 11.39 5.29
C SER A 169 -12.74 10.48 4.07
N LEU A 170 -11.88 9.46 3.89
CA LEU A 170 -11.87 8.59 2.71
C LEU A 170 -11.81 9.39 1.38
N SER A 171 -11.11 10.52 1.44
CA SER A 171 -10.81 11.36 0.28
C SER A 171 -9.60 10.80 -0.46
N ILE A 172 -9.74 10.60 -1.76
CA ILE A 172 -8.73 9.98 -2.63
C ILE A 172 -8.01 11.09 -3.39
N ASN A 173 -6.69 11.20 -3.22
CA ASN A 173 -5.91 12.18 -3.98
C ASN A 173 -5.96 11.86 -5.48
N THR A 174 -6.19 12.86 -6.35
CA THR A 174 -6.31 12.62 -7.81
C THR A 174 -5.04 12.07 -8.45
N ARG A 175 -3.86 12.21 -7.82
CA ARG A 175 -2.63 11.51 -8.25
C ARG A 175 -2.76 9.98 -8.20
N VAL A 176 -3.62 9.45 -7.34
CA VAL A 176 -3.92 8.00 -7.29
C VAL A 176 -4.63 7.55 -8.58
N VAL A 177 -5.43 8.43 -9.20
CA VAL A 177 -6.06 8.15 -10.50
C VAL A 177 -4.99 7.95 -11.57
N MET A 178 -3.99 8.82 -11.61
CA MET A 178 -2.84 8.69 -12.53
C MET A 178 -2.06 7.38 -12.28
N LEU A 179 -1.84 7.02 -11.01
CA LEU A 179 -1.17 5.76 -10.65
C LEU A 179 -1.96 4.55 -11.15
N ALA A 180 -3.25 4.48 -10.85
CA ALA A 180 -4.11 3.39 -11.26
C ALA A 180 -4.20 3.30 -12.80
N HIS A 181 -4.36 4.43 -13.48
CA HIS A 181 -4.39 4.46 -14.94
C HIS A 181 -3.09 3.94 -15.54
N THR A 182 -1.94 4.36 -14.98
CA THR A 182 -0.62 3.91 -15.46
C THR A 182 -0.40 2.41 -15.24
N LEU A 183 -0.98 1.81 -14.20
CA LEU A 183 -0.93 0.36 -14.01
C LEU A 183 -1.66 -0.38 -15.14
N PHE A 184 -2.84 0.10 -15.54
CA PHE A 184 -3.68 -0.57 -16.54
C PHE A 184 -3.21 -0.34 -17.98
N HIS A 185 -2.80 0.89 -18.30
CA HIS A 185 -2.57 1.33 -19.68
C HIS A 185 -1.14 1.78 -19.96
N GLY A 186 -0.26 1.76 -18.94
CA GLY A 186 1.07 2.35 -19.02
C GLY A 186 1.03 3.88 -19.07
N HIS A 187 2.21 4.48 -19.18
CA HIS A 187 2.41 5.91 -19.29
C HIS A 187 3.23 6.23 -20.54
N LEU A 188 2.77 7.21 -21.33
CA LEU A 188 3.46 7.63 -22.53
C LEU A 188 4.70 8.44 -22.14
N ASN A 189 5.88 7.88 -22.40
CA ASN A 189 7.16 8.52 -22.12
C ASN A 189 8.03 8.47 -23.38
N GLN A 190 8.41 9.63 -23.91
CA GLN A 190 9.23 9.76 -25.12
C GLN A 190 8.71 8.95 -26.32
N GLY A 191 7.39 8.97 -26.54
CA GLY A 191 6.74 8.27 -27.65
C GLY A 191 6.55 6.77 -27.47
N GLN A 192 6.91 6.21 -26.30
CA GLN A 192 6.69 4.79 -25.99
C GLN A 192 5.83 4.63 -24.72
N VAL A 193 4.92 3.66 -24.74
CA VAL A 193 4.15 3.28 -23.56
C VAL A 193 5.04 2.44 -22.65
N LYS A 194 5.30 2.94 -21.44
CA LYS A 194 6.07 2.24 -20.40
C LYS A 194 5.18 1.90 -19.21
N TYR A 195 5.37 0.70 -18.67
CA TYR A 195 4.73 0.27 -17.43
C TYR A 195 5.70 0.45 -16.27
N TYR A 196 5.18 0.98 -15.17
CA TYR A 196 5.97 1.33 -14.00
C TYR A 196 5.50 0.52 -12.78
N PRO A 197 6.41 -0.04 -11.97
CA PRO A 197 6.03 -0.65 -10.72
C PRO A 197 5.51 0.44 -9.76
N ILE A 198 4.37 0.18 -9.11
CA ILE A 198 3.80 1.07 -8.07
C ILE A 198 4.62 1.06 -6.77
N ALA A 199 5.44 0.03 -6.63
CA ALA A 199 6.08 -0.39 -5.43
C ALA A 199 7.05 0.65 -4.82
N PRO A 200 7.94 1.30 -5.62
CA PRO A 200 8.73 2.43 -5.14
C PRO A 200 7.90 3.60 -4.59
N VAL A 201 6.71 3.84 -5.15
CA VAL A 201 5.80 4.90 -4.70
C VAL A 201 5.23 4.56 -3.33
N ILE A 202 4.81 3.31 -3.12
CA ILE A 202 4.29 2.82 -1.83
C ILE A 202 5.35 2.97 -0.74
N LEU A 203 6.59 2.56 -1.01
CA LEU A 203 7.70 2.67 -0.05
C LEU A 203 8.00 4.10 0.33
N SER A 204 8.13 4.98 -0.67
CA SER A 204 8.38 6.40 -0.44
C SER A 204 7.30 7.01 0.45
N ASP A 205 6.04 6.64 0.22
CA ASP A 205 4.90 7.13 1.01
C ASP A 205 4.91 6.59 2.45
N MET A 206 5.25 5.31 2.65
CA MET A 206 5.41 4.71 3.97
C MET A 206 6.54 5.37 4.78
N TYR A 207 7.71 5.61 4.17
CA TYR A 207 8.85 6.25 4.87
C TYR A 207 8.53 7.68 5.25
N ARG A 208 7.89 8.42 4.34
CA ARG A 208 7.41 9.77 4.63
C ARG A 208 6.38 9.76 5.75
N ALA A 209 5.47 8.79 5.79
CA ALA A 209 4.46 8.67 6.83
C ALA A 209 5.07 8.34 8.21
N LEU A 210 6.05 7.43 8.26
CA LEU A 210 6.80 7.12 9.48
C LEU A 210 7.46 8.37 10.06
N GLY A 211 8.20 9.12 9.22
CA GLY A 211 8.87 10.32 9.68
C GLY A 211 7.92 11.41 10.15
N ARG A 212 6.84 11.64 9.41
CA ARG A 212 5.81 12.61 9.79
C ARG A 212 5.10 12.23 11.09
N CYS A 213 4.75 10.96 11.27
CA CYS A 213 4.09 10.52 12.50
C CYS A 213 5.03 10.60 13.70
N LYS A 214 6.33 10.34 13.51
CA LYS A 214 7.35 10.57 14.53
C LYS A 214 7.46 12.04 14.92
N GLU A 215 7.29 12.94 13.97
CA GLU A 215 7.24 14.41 14.17
C GLU A 215 5.90 14.91 14.75
N GLY A 216 4.96 14.01 15.06
CA GLY A 216 3.69 14.36 15.70
C GLY A 216 2.50 14.56 14.75
N HIS A 217 2.62 14.17 13.48
CA HIS A 217 1.45 14.10 12.60
C HIS A 217 0.43 13.07 13.11
N ARG A 218 -0.86 13.44 13.05
CA ARG A 218 -1.96 12.67 13.67
C ARG A 218 -2.51 11.54 12.81
N TYR A 219 -2.05 11.37 11.57
CA TYR A 219 -2.55 10.32 10.68
C TYR A 219 -1.42 9.72 9.84
N PHE A 220 -1.34 8.38 9.82
CA PHE A 220 -0.39 7.64 8.99
C PHE A 220 -0.86 7.59 7.54
N GLN A 221 -0.32 8.46 6.69
CA GLN A 221 -0.78 8.62 5.30
C GLN A 221 -0.21 7.59 4.30
N GLY A 222 0.65 6.67 4.74
CA GLY A 222 1.16 5.56 3.94
C GLY A 222 0.42 4.24 4.19
N CYS A 223 0.85 3.16 3.53
CA CYS A 223 0.22 1.85 3.68
C CYS A 223 0.65 1.12 4.97
N ASN A 224 0.04 1.45 6.11
CA ASN A 224 0.37 0.84 7.41
C ASN A 224 0.14 -0.67 7.44
N LEU A 225 -0.81 -1.19 6.66
CA LEU A 225 -1.11 -2.62 6.58
C LEU A 225 0.03 -3.41 5.92
N LEU A 226 0.62 -2.88 4.84
CA LEU A 226 1.81 -3.50 4.23
C LEU A 226 3.02 -3.41 5.14
N LEU A 227 3.22 -2.28 5.83
CA LEU A 227 4.28 -2.14 6.83
C LEU A 227 4.15 -3.19 7.94
N GLN A 228 2.93 -3.37 8.46
CA GLN A 228 2.63 -4.41 9.45
C GLN A 228 2.93 -5.81 8.91
N TRP A 229 2.41 -6.16 7.73
CA TRP A 229 2.67 -7.46 7.10
C TRP A 229 4.17 -7.74 6.97
N TRP A 230 4.91 -6.72 6.52
CA TRP A 230 6.33 -6.82 6.28
C TRP A 230 7.11 -7.10 7.58
N ILE A 231 6.85 -6.32 8.64
CA ILE A 231 7.50 -6.51 9.94
C ILE A 231 7.17 -7.88 10.54
N LEU A 232 5.90 -8.27 10.52
CA LEU A 232 5.48 -9.56 11.07
C LEU A 232 6.13 -10.72 10.33
N SER A 233 6.31 -10.60 9.01
CA SER A 233 7.01 -11.60 8.20
C SER A 233 8.48 -11.77 8.60
N HIS A 234 9.14 -10.73 9.14
CA HIS A 234 10.51 -10.80 9.62
C HIS A 234 10.63 -11.33 11.05
N LEU A 235 9.62 -11.09 11.89
CA LEU A 235 9.57 -11.54 13.29
C LEU A 235 9.15 -13.01 13.47
N ALA A 236 8.57 -13.64 12.44
CA ALA A 236 8.03 -15.00 12.54
C ALA A 236 9.09 -16.09 12.84
N LYS A 237 10.39 -15.82 12.67
CA LYS A 237 11.49 -16.78 12.98
C LYS A 237 11.57 -17.17 14.46
N GLY A 238 11.19 -16.27 15.36
CA GLY A 238 11.41 -16.42 16.80
C GLY A 238 10.62 -17.57 17.45
N HIS A 239 9.70 -18.21 16.73
CA HIS A 239 8.83 -19.29 17.24
C HIS A 239 8.89 -20.53 16.36
N GLY A 240 10.05 -21.20 16.31
CA GLY A 240 10.13 -22.65 16.06
C GLY A 240 9.61 -23.17 14.71
N THR A 241 9.75 -22.44 13.60
CA THR A 241 9.20 -22.87 12.31
C THR A 241 10.25 -22.95 11.19
N GLN A 242 10.92 -24.10 11.09
CA GLN A 242 11.66 -24.52 9.87
C GLN A 242 10.71 -24.81 8.68
N GLN A 243 9.39 -24.85 8.88
CA GLN A 243 8.41 -25.23 7.85
C GLN A 243 7.81 -24.06 7.04
N LEU A 244 8.14 -22.79 7.36
CA LEU A 244 7.61 -21.61 6.63
C LEU A 244 8.11 -21.47 5.19
N HIS A 245 9.13 -22.26 4.79
CA HIS A 245 9.64 -22.34 3.42
C HIS A 245 8.69 -23.05 2.44
N THR A 246 7.52 -23.54 2.89
CA THR A 246 6.54 -24.26 2.05
C THR A 246 5.27 -23.47 1.72
N LEU A 247 5.13 -22.23 2.19
CA LEU A 247 4.00 -21.38 1.81
C LEU A 247 4.16 -20.91 0.35
N ASP A 248 3.34 -21.51 -0.51
CA ASP A 248 3.27 -21.35 -1.95
C ASP A 248 3.60 -19.93 -2.46
N ASN A 249 4.53 -19.89 -3.41
CA ASN A 249 5.20 -18.71 -3.99
C ASN A 249 4.29 -17.69 -4.71
N ASN A 250 2.96 -17.84 -4.67
CA ASN A 250 2.08 -17.09 -5.58
C ASN A 250 1.15 -16.07 -4.91
N ASN A 251 1.02 -16.01 -3.58
CA ASN A 251 0.20 -14.99 -2.89
C ASN A 251 0.65 -14.70 -1.44
N SER A 252 1.76 -13.97 -1.29
CA SER A 252 2.45 -13.74 -0.02
C SER A 252 1.65 -12.98 1.06
N LEU A 253 0.65 -12.17 0.68
CA LEU A 253 -0.24 -11.46 1.62
C LEU A 253 -1.31 -12.36 2.24
N LYS A 254 -1.79 -13.37 1.50
CA LYS A 254 -2.87 -14.28 1.94
C LYS A 254 -2.44 -15.16 3.12
N GLY A 255 -1.15 -15.47 3.19
CA GLY A 255 -0.55 -16.26 4.28
C GLY A 255 -0.32 -15.46 5.57
N LEU A 256 -0.66 -14.17 5.66
CA LEU A 256 -0.42 -13.40 6.89
C LEU A 256 -1.19 -13.95 8.09
N ASN A 257 -2.45 -14.32 7.91
CA ASN A 257 -3.26 -14.87 9.01
C ASN A 257 -2.68 -16.19 9.52
N ASP A 258 -2.16 -17.03 8.60
CA ASP A 258 -1.46 -18.25 8.95
C ASP A 258 -0.16 -17.92 9.70
N VAL A 259 0.65 -16.98 9.20
CA VAL A 259 1.88 -16.52 9.88
C VAL A 259 1.60 -15.99 11.28
N LEU A 260 0.51 -15.22 11.45
CA LEU A 260 0.10 -14.66 12.74
C LEU A 260 -0.36 -15.73 13.73
N PHE A 261 -1.09 -16.74 13.25
CA PHE A 261 -1.52 -17.89 14.03
C PHE A 261 -0.33 -18.74 14.46
N TRP A 262 0.57 -19.08 13.52
CA TRP A 262 1.73 -19.93 13.78
C TRP A 262 2.78 -19.27 14.67
N ALA A 263 2.94 -17.95 14.61
CA ALA A 263 3.93 -17.23 15.42
C ALA A 263 3.40 -16.73 16.79
N ASP A 264 2.15 -17.06 17.15
CA ASP A 264 1.49 -16.61 18.39
C ASP A 264 1.55 -15.07 18.58
N LEU A 265 1.52 -14.33 17.47
CA LEU A 265 1.64 -12.88 17.48
C LEU A 265 0.30 -12.20 17.78
N GLU A 266 -0.82 -12.91 17.61
CA GLU A 266 -2.15 -12.41 17.95
C GLU A 266 -2.31 -12.11 19.45
N ASN A 267 -1.65 -12.86 20.33
CA ASN A 267 -1.66 -12.65 21.77
C ASN A 267 -0.77 -11.46 22.21
N ARG A 268 -0.10 -10.77 21.26
CA ARG A 268 0.91 -9.74 21.52
C ARG A 268 0.50 -8.34 21.08
N LYS A 269 -0.79 -8.10 20.80
CA LYS A 269 -1.32 -6.84 20.24
C LYS A 269 -1.11 -5.58 21.09
N THR A 270 -0.62 -5.69 22.33
CA THR A 270 -0.47 -4.51 23.20
C THR A 270 0.81 -3.73 22.90
N ARG A 271 0.72 -2.40 23.03
CA ARG A 271 1.85 -1.48 22.85
C ARG A 271 3.06 -1.87 23.72
N GLY A 272 2.82 -2.26 24.98
CA GLY A 272 3.88 -2.67 25.90
C GLY A 272 4.60 -3.94 25.46
N ARG A 273 3.86 -4.93 24.93
CA ARG A 273 4.45 -6.18 24.45
C ARG A 273 5.28 -5.96 23.18
N TRP A 274 4.78 -5.15 22.23
CA TRP A 274 5.58 -4.76 21.07
C TRP A 274 6.83 -3.99 21.47
N ALA A 275 6.71 -3.01 22.35
CA ALA A 275 7.86 -2.25 22.84
C ALA A 275 8.93 -3.15 23.46
N GLN A 276 8.52 -4.16 24.23
CA GLN A 276 9.42 -5.16 24.78
C GLN A 276 10.10 -5.98 23.69
N ILE A 277 9.32 -6.54 22.75
CA ILE A 277 9.83 -7.35 21.63
C ILE A 277 10.89 -6.57 20.85
N PHE A 278 10.60 -5.32 20.48
CA PHE A 278 11.54 -4.50 19.73
C PHE A 278 12.78 -4.17 20.56
N SER A 279 12.67 -3.89 21.86
CA SER A 279 13.84 -3.58 22.70
C SER A 279 14.76 -4.77 22.99
N GLU A 280 14.27 -5.99 22.81
CA GLU A 280 15.01 -7.23 23.07
C GLU A 280 15.45 -7.93 21.78
N LEU A 281 15.14 -7.35 20.61
CA LEU A 281 15.30 -7.98 19.30
C LEU A 281 16.78 -8.18 18.95
N ARG A 282 17.17 -9.42 18.64
CA ARG A 282 18.53 -9.77 18.21
C ARG A 282 18.56 -10.22 16.75
N GLU A 283 19.76 -10.26 16.17
CA GLU A 283 19.97 -10.71 14.77
C GLU A 283 19.49 -12.14 14.54
N SER A 284 19.68 -13.00 15.55
CA SER A 284 19.21 -14.38 15.51
C SER A 284 17.70 -14.50 15.33
N ASP A 285 16.96 -13.50 15.83
CA ASP A 285 15.50 -13.52 15.98
C ASP A 285 14.78 -13.05 14.71
N ILE A 286 15.52 -12.45 13.77
CA ILE A 286 15.02 -11.96 12.49
C ILE A 286 15.25 -13.01 11.40
N GLN A 287 14.19 -13.34 10.66
CA GLN A 287 14.34 -14.02 9.36
C GLN A 287 14.25 -12.99 8.27
N TRP A 288 15.37 -12.81 7.58
CA TRP A 288 15.38 -12.02 6.38
C TRP A 288 14.64 -12.75 5.26
N MET A 289 13.38 -12.39 5.05
CA MET A 289 12.55 -12.94 3.97
C MET A 289 12.83 -12.21 2.64
N PHE A 290 14.11 -12.19 2.23
CA PHE A 290 14.57 -11.54 0.99
C PHE A 290 14.04 -12.23 -0.27
N ASP A 291 13.71 -13.52 -0.18
CA ASP A 291 13.11 -14.34 -1.22
C ASP A 291 11.66 -13.99 -1.54
N ARG A 292 10.94 -13.37 -0.60
CA ARG A 292 9.57 -12.87 -0.79
C ARG A 292 9.51 -11.48 -1.43
N PHE A 293 10.65 -10.93 -1.85
CA PHE A 293 10.72 -9.67 -2.59
C PHE A 293 10.30 -9.91 -4.04
N ILE A 294 9.44 -9.03 -4.57
CA ILE A 294 9.04 -9.05 -5.98
C ILE A 294 10.23 -8.65 -6.90
N SER A 295 11.26 -7.99 -6.36
CA SER A 295 12.44 -7.55 -7.09
C SER A 295 13.70 -8.30 -6.64
N LYS A 296 14.38 -8.96 -7.60
CA LYS A 296 15.66 -9.65 -7.42
C LYS A 296 16.85 -8.69 -7.19
N ASP A 297 16.63 -7.38 -7.19
CA ASP A 297 17.68 -6.38 -7.42
C ASP A 297 18.06 -5.51 -6.21
N VAL A 298 17.49 -5.74 -5.03
CA VAL A 298 17.82 -4.94 -3.83
C VAL A 298 18.26 -5.86 -2.68
N ILE A 299 19.57 -6.06 -2.56
CA ILE A 299 20.19 -6.69 -1.38
C ILE A 299 21.13 -5.65 -0.76
N VAL A 300 20.79 -5.19 0.44
CA VAL A 300 21.68 -4.37 1.28
C VAL A 300 22.22 -5.25 2.39
N ARG A 301 23.55 -5.32 2.54
CA ARG A 301 24.21 -6.06 3.61
C ARG A 301 25.12 -5.11 4.40
N GLY A 302 24.73 -4.79 5.63
CA GLY A 302 25.56 -4.09 6.60
C GLY A 302 26.53 -5.05 7.30
N HIS A 303 27.69 -4.55 7.75
CA HIS A 303 28.77 -5.39 8.28
C HIS A 303 28.87 -5.44 9.81
N ARG A 304 28.19 -4.58 10.59
CA ARG A 304 28.39 -4.54 12.06
C ARG A 304 27.20 -4.11 12.93
N GLN A 305 25.98 -3.96 12.41
CA GLN A 305 24.78 -3.61 13.18
C GLN A 305 23.49 -4.07 12.49
N LEU A 306 22.48 -4.36 13.32
CA LEU A 306 21.15 -4.82 12.91
C LEU A 306 20.33 -3.68 12.33
N VAL A 307 20.00 -3.81 11.07
CA VAL A 307 19.20 -2.84 10.33
C VAL A 307 18.11 -3.62 9.64
N LEU A 308 16.86 -3.22 9.83
CA LEU A 308 15.70 -3.68 9.06
C LEU A 308 15.59 -2.82 7.79
N PRO A 309 16.23 -3.18 6.65
CA PRO A 309 15.99 -2.52 5.39
C PRO A 309 14.53 -2.75 5.01
N LEU A 310 13.69 -1.73 5.16
CA LEU A 310 12.36 -1.74 4.57
C LEU A 310 12.49 -1.97 3.06
N PRO A 311 11.54 -2.69 2.44
CA PRO A 311 11.81 -3.39 1.20
C PRO A 311 12.21 -2.41 0.09
N GLY A 312 13.16 -2.77 -0.75
CA GLY A 312 13.22 -2.24 -2.11
C GLY A 312 12.31 -3.13 -2.96
N ILE A 313 11.13 -2.64 -3.32
CA ILE A 313 10.16 -3.38 -4.15
C ILE A 313 10.41 -3.08 -5.62
#